data_AF-A0A6G1YK62-F1
#
_entry.id   AF-A0A6G1YK62-F1
#
_cell.length_a   1.000
_cell.length_b   1.000
_cell.length_c   1.000
_cell.angle_alpha   90.00
_cell.angle_beta   90.00
_cell.angle_gamma   90.00
#
_symmetry.space_group_name_H-M   'P 1'
#
loop_
_entity.id
_entity.type
_entity.pdbx_description
1 polymer ?
#
loop_
_entity_poly.entity_id
_entity_poly.type
_entity_poly.pdbx_seq_one_letter_code
_entity_poly.pdbx_strand_id
1 'polypeptide(L)'
;MQSLGIGEENFRTFISEIYQHCTEIGLRPQKVAENVKQLLELSETIPLWQIPQYISDKTSEKRELVEDILRLKRRESQARCSFELALRTTNVSSKQLNDFCELRANLEKTGISLDDIEPFVKAVEGVKKFGYDVKRLATLMSNFQASSKMQAELEVSVNSQMSNLKNLTDECDRLETLLRIHNLSISKYRELEDMGFGLPQLGIVQDTIHEVARANNISNYLAIEKFLNDILENYEPKSGYERKIHALRSEIEKKKSDLIVLTTALDSKKEVAQVLGQLVSIGLQDKQIIDLALSLHSKPNHKQEHVGSSTTHGSLNRLAED
;
A
#
# COMPACT_ATOMS: atom_id res chain seq x y z
N MET A 1 79.61 66.91 1.47
CA MET A 1 79.48 67.83 2.62
C MET A 1 78.90 69.20 2.25
N GLN A 2 78.01 69.32 1.25
CA GLN A 2 77.27 70.56 0.98
C GLN A 2 75.83 70.54 1.52
N SER A 3 75.33 69.39 1.99
CA SER A 3 73.96 69.22 2.50
C SER A 3 73.77 69.64 3.96
N LEU A 4 74.82 70.14 4.64
CA LEU A 4 74.79 70.62 6.02
C LEU A 4 74.90 72.15 6.14
N GLY A 5 75.01 72.87 5.02
CA GLY A 5 75.02 74.34 5.01
C GLY A 5 76.24 75.03 5.65
N ILE A 6 77.35 74.32 5.85
CA ILE A 6 78.58 74.83 6.50
C ILE A 6 79.79 74.61 5.57
N GLY A 7 80.60 75.64 5.32
CA GLY A 7 81.85 75.55 4.54
C GLY A 7 82.92 74.71 5.25
N GLU A 8 83.85 74.11 4.50
CA GLU A 8 84.80 73.11 5.00
C GLU A 8 85.69 73.62 6.16
N GLU A 9 86.13 74.88 6.08
CA GLU A 9 86.86 75.59 7.15
C GLU A 9 85.96 75.86 8.38
N ASN A 10 84.67 76.14 8.18
CA ASN A 10 83.72 76.40 9.25
C ASN A 10 83.28 75.11 9.96
N PHE A 11 83.32 73.97 9.27
CA PHE A 11 82.98 72.67 9.87
C PHE A 11 84.05 72.25 10.89
N ARG A 12 85.33 72.47 10.58
CA ARG A 12 86.42 72.16 11.49
C ARG A 12 86.34 72.99 12.78
N THR A 13 86.02 74.28 12.65
CA THR A 13 85.79 75.17 13.79
C THR A 13 84.58 74.73 14.61
N PHE A 14 83.44 74.45 13.96
CA PHE A 14 82.22 73.99 14.62
C PHE A 14 82.41 72.67 15.40
N ILE A 15 83.06 71.66 14.80
CA ILE A 15 83.33 70.40 15.49
C ILE A 15 84.33 70.59 16.63
N SER A 16 85.33 71.47 16.47
CA SER A 16 86.30 71.77 17.53
C SER A 16 85.63 72.48 18.72
N GLU A 17 84.73 73.41 18.45
CA GLU A 17 83.92 74.10 19.48
C GLU A 17 83.02 73.11 20.22
N ILE A 18 82.28 72.26 19.50
CA ILE A 18 81.45 71.20 20.12
C ILE A 18 82.31 70.26 20.95
N TYR A 19 83.45 69.83 20.42
CA TYR A 19 84.38 68.93 21.11
C TYR A 19 84.88 69.58 22.40
N GLN A 20 85.35 70.83 22.34
CA GLN A 20 85.83 71.59 23.49
C GLN A 20 84.74 71.73 24.55
N HIS A 21 83.53 72.10 24.14
CA HIS A 21 82.40 72.26 25.04
C HIS A 21 81.98 70.93 25.69
N CYS A 22 82.03 69.82 24.95
CA CYS A 22 81.81 68.48 25.51
C CYS A 22 82.86 68.12 26.55
N THR A 23 84.15 68.42 26.31
CA THR A 23 85.21 68.20 27.31
C THR A 23 85.05 69.09 28.55
N GLU A 24 84.58 70.33 28.41
CA GLU A 24 84.34 71.26 29.52
C GLU A 24 83.24 70.76 30.47
N ILE A 25 82.18 70.15 29.93
CA ILE A 25 81.12 69.50 30.72
C ILE A 25 81.47 68.07 31.16
N GLY A 26 82.73 67.65 31.01
CA GLY A 26 83.25 66.37 31.47
C GLY A 26 82.85 65.15 30.62
N LEU A 27 82.31 65.36 29.42
CA LEU A 27 81.96 64.28 28.50
C LEU A 27 83.19 63.83 27.72
N ARG A 28 83.55 62.55 27.88
CA ARG A 28 84.60 61.93 27.06
C ARG A 28 84.11 61.82 25.61
N PRO A 29 84.99 61.99 24.60
CA PRO A 29 84.63 61.91 23.18
C PRO A 29 83.91 60.60 22.80
N GLN A 30 84.31 59.48 23.41
CA GLN A 30 83.67 58.19 23.22
C GLN A 30 82.21 58.20 23.69
N LYS A 31 81.93 58.87 24.82
CA LYS A 31 80.57 59.01 25.35
C LYS A 31 79.71 59.93 24.49
N VAL A 32 80.30 60.96 23.89
CA VAL A 32 79.61 61.81 22.92
C VAL A 32 79.20 61.00 21.69
N ALA A 33 80.12 60.20 21.13
CA ALA A 33 79.82 59.34 20.00
C ALA A 33 78.74 58.29 20.33
N GLU A 34 78.81 57.66 21.51
CA GLU A 34 77.76 56.75 21.99
C GLU A 34 76.40 57.45 22.15
N ASN A 35 76.38 58.64 22.75
CA ASN A 35 75.14 59.39 22.95
C ASN A 35 74.55 59.83 21.62
N VAL A 36 75.37 60.30 20.67
CA VAL A 36 74.92 60.65 19.31
C VAL A 36 74.37 59.41 18.60
N LYS A 37 75.00 58.24 18.76
CA LYS A 37 74.48 56.97 18.22
C LYS A 37 73.13 56.59 18.82
N GLN A 38 72.99 56.64 20.16
CA GLN A 38 71.72 56.37 20.83
C GLN A 38 70.63 57.39 20.46
N LEU A 39 71.02 58.65 20.28
CA LEU A 39 70.11 59.71 19.84
C LEU A 39 69.67 59.48 18.39
N LEU A 40 70.57 58.97 17.53
CA LEU A 40 70.26 58.59 16.16
C LEU A 40 69.28 57.40 16.13
N GLU A 41 69.55 56.35 16.91
CA GLU A 41 68.66 55.17 17.04
C GLU A 41 67.27 55.59 17.56
N LEU A 42 67.21 56.49 18.55
CA LEU A 42 65.94 57.03 19.04
C LEU A 42 65.24 57.91 17.99
N SER A 43 66.00 58.63 17.17
CA SER A 43 65.47 59.48 16.10
C SER A 43 64.76 58.71 14.99
N GLU A 44 65.09 57.42 14.82
CA GLU A 44 64.37 56.52 13.90
C GLU A 44 62.93 56.28 14.36
N THR A 45 62.65 56.43 15.67
CA THR A 45 61.34 56.18 16.25
C THR A 45 60.58 57.47 16.53
N ILE A 46 61.27 58.54 16.93
CA ILE A 46 60.67 59.83 17.32
C ILE A 46 61.58 60.98 16.88
N PRO A 47 61.08 62.02 16.19
CA PRO A 47 61.89 63.18 15.83
C PRO A 47 62.56 63.83 17.06
N LEU A 48 63.83 64.21 16.94
CA LEU A 48 64.63 64.71 18.06
C LEU A 48 64.00 65.90 18.81
N TRP A 49 63.30 66.76 18.08
CA TRP A 49 62.61 67.93 18.62
C TRP A 49 61.35 67.57 19.44
N GLN A 50 60.80 66.36 19.29
CA GLN A 50 59.65 65.87 20.05
C GLN A 50 60.04 65.10 21.31
N ILE A 51 61.34 64.81 21.55
CA ILE A 51 61.79 64.06 22.72
C ILE A 51 61.29 64.68 24.04
N PRO A 52 61.35 66.02 24.27
CA PRO A 52 60.82 66.61 25.49
C PRO A 52 59.32 66.37 25.69
N GLN A 53 58.54 66.47 24.60
CA GLN A 53 57.11 66.22 24.64
C GLN A 53 56.82 64.75 24.91
N TYR A 54 57.52 63.83 24.25
CA TYR A 54 57.39 62.39 24.48
C TYR A 54 57.71 61.99 25.92
N ILE A 55 58.76 62.58 26.52
CA ILE A 55 59.08 62.36 27.94
C ILE A 55 57.95 62.87 28.83
N SER A 56 57.38 64.05 28.52
CA SER A 56 56.25 64.61 29.26
C SER A 56 55.03 63.69 29.18
N ASP A 57 54.67 63.25 27.98
CA ASP A 57 53.52 62.37 27.72
C ASP A 57 53.69 61.02 28.45
N LYS A 58 54.87 60.39 28.35
CA LYS A 58 55.17 59.15 29.07
C LYS A 58 55.21 59.32 30.58
N THR A 59 55.61 60.49 31.06
CA THR A 59 55.58 60.80 32.50
C THR A 59 54.14 60.96 32.99
N SER A 60 53.26 61.56 32.19
CA SER A 60 51.82 61.66 32.50
C SER A 60 51.14 60.29 32.47
N GLU A 61 51.36 59.51 31.42
CA GLU A 61 50.82 58.14 31.28
C GLU A 61 51.25 57.26 32.46
N LYS A 62 52.53 57.33 32.85
CA LYS A 62 53.02 56.61 34.04
C LYS A 62 52.28 57.02 35.32
N ARG A 63 51.98 58.32 35.48
CA ARG A 63 51.26 58.83 36.66
C ARG A 63 49.83 58.31 36.70
N GLU A 64 49.13 58.35 35.58
CA GLU A 64 47.77 57.83 35.45
C GLU A 64 47.70 56.32 35.73
N LEU A 65 48.62 55.54 35.16
CA LEU A 65 48.71 54.10 35.42
C LEU A 65 48.93 53.78 36.90
N VAL A 66 49.78 54.56 37.58
CA VAL A 66 50.02 54.40 39.03
C VAL A 66 48.74 54.68 39.83
N GLU A 67 48.00 55.72 39.48
CA GLU A 67 46.73 56.05 40.13
C GLU A 67 45.67 54.97 39.91
N ASP A 68 45.59 54.43 38.69
CA ASP A 68 44.69 53.34 38.34
C ASP A 68 45.01 52.05 39.09
N ILE A 69 46.29 51.70 39.25
CA ILE A 69 46.73 50.55 40.06
C ILE A 69 46.27 50.73 41.51
N LEU A 70 46.44 51.92 42.09
CA LEU A 70 46.02 52.20 43.46
C LEU A 70 44.49 52.10 43.59
N ARG A 71 43.73 52.60 42.61
CA ARG A 71 42.27 52.50 42.56
C ARG A 71 41.81 51.05 42.48
N LEU A 72 42.43 50.23 41.62
CA LEU A 72 42.11 48.82 41.47
C LEU A 72 42.39 48.03 42.74
N LYS A 73 43.55 48.22 43.38
CA LYS A 73 43.86 47.61 44.68
C LYS A 73 42.84 47.97 45.75
N ARG A 74 42.37 49.22 45.78
CA ARG A 74 41.33 49.65 46.73
C ARG A 74 40.01 48.93 46.47
N ARG A 75 39.58 48.80 45.21
CA ARG A 75 38.36 48.08 44.83
C ARG A 75 38.44 46.60 45.17
N GLU A 76 39.58 45.96 44.89
CA GLU A 76 39.83 44.56 45.24
C GLU A 76 39.71 44.35 46.75
N SER A 77 40.37 45.18 47.55
CA SER A 77 40.29 45.10 49.01
C SER A 77 38.86 45.31 49.53
N GLN A 78 38.12 46.26 48.94
CA GLN A 78 36.74 46.53 49.34
C GLN A 78 35.81 45.37 48.98
N ALA A 79 35.95 44.80 47.79
CA ALA A 79 35.20 43.63 47.35
C ALA A 79 35.50 42.39 48.22
N ARG A 80 36.77 42.23 48.63
CA ARG A 80 37.16 41.15 49.54
C ARG A 80 36.58 41.33 50.93
N CYS A 81 36.63 42.54 51.48
CA CYS A 81 35.99 42.85 52.76
C CYS A 81 34.48 42.65 52.72
N SER A 82 33.79 43.10 51.67
CA SER A 82 32.34 42.91 51.54
C SER A 82 31.97 41.43 51.38
N PHE A 83 32.77 40.66 50.65
CA PHE A 83 32.61 39.22 50.51
C PHE A 83 32.77 38.49 51.85
N GLU A 84 33.85 38.77 52.60
CA GLU A 84 34.06 38.17 53.92
C GLU A 84 32.96 38.56 54.91
N LEU A 85 32.48 39.80 54.85
CA LEU A 85 31.39 40.29 55.69
C LEU A 85 30.07 39.59 55.32
N ALA A 86 29.78 39.39 54.03
CA ALA A 86 28.62 38.63 53.55
C ALA A 86 28.67 37.15 54.00
N LEU A 87 29.84 36.50 53.94
CA LEU A 87 30.02 35.13 54.44
C LEU A 87 29.76 35.04 55.94
N ARG A 88 30.29 35.98 56.74
CA ARG A 88 30.02 36.04 58.18
C ARG A 88 28.56 36.32 58.51
N THR A 89 27.91 37.19 57.73
CA THR A 89 26.50 37.57 57.94
C THR A 89 25.54 36.43 57.62
N THR A 90 25.86 35.63 56.60
CA THR A 90 25.09 34.45 56.21
C THR A 90 25.45 33.20 57.01
N ASN A 91 26.48 33.28 57.87
CA ASN A 91 27.03 32.17 58.64
C ASN A 91 27.45 30.98 57.74
N VAL A 92 27.75 31.25 56.46
CA VAL A 92 28.22 30.27 55.49
C VAL A 92 29.73 30.30 55.48
N SER A 93 30.34 29.19 55.87
CA SER A 93 31.79 29.03 55.78
C SER A 93 32.23 28.92 54.31
N SER A 94 33.43 29.42 54.00
CA SER A 94 34.03 29.22 52.66
C SER A 94 34.09 27.75 52.26
N LYS A 95 34.18 26.84 53.25
CA LYS A 95 34.15 25.40 53.04
C LYS A 95 32.79 24.92 52.50
N GLN A 96 31.68 25.34 53.10
CA GLN A 96 30.33 24.96 52.64
C GLN A 96 30.04 25.48 51.23
N LEU A 97 30.52 26.68 50.88
CA LEU A 97 30.38 27.20 49.53
C LEU A 97 31.19 26.38 48.52
N ASN A 98 32.40 25.96 48.91
CA ASN A 98 33.23 25.11 48.07
C ASN A 98 32.61 23.71 47.89
N ASP A 99 32.09 23.11 48.97
CA ASP A 99 31.38 21.82 48.94
C ASP A 99 30.14 21.90 48.02
N PHE A 100 29.41 23.02 48.04
CA PHE A 100 28.28 23.25 47.13
C PHE A 100 28.72 23.40 45.67
N CYS A 101 29.78 24.15 45.40
CA CYS A 101 30.34 24.29 44.05
C CYS A 101 30.81 22.94 43.49
N GLU A 102 31.47 22.12 44.31
CA GLU A 102 31.90 20.77 43.93
C GLU A 102 30.71 19.85 43.66
N LEU A 103 29.69 19.88 44.52
CA LEU A 103 28.45 19.12 44.32
C LEU A 103 27.74 19.54 43.03
N ARG A 104 27.60 20.85 42.79
CA ARG A 104 27.00 21.40 41.56
C ARG A 104 27.75 20.94 40.32
N ALA A 105 29.06 21.09 40.31
CA ALA A 105 29.90 20.69 39.19
C ALA A 105 29.80 19.18 38.89
N ASN A 106 29.67 18.35 39.93
CA ASN A 106 29.52 16.90 39.76
C ASN A 106 28.13 16.50 39.25
N LEU A 107 27.07 17.17 39.72
CA LEU A 107 25.70 16.90 39.26
C LEU A 107 25.47 17.36 37.82
N GLU A 108 26.03 18.52 37.42
CA GLU A 108 25.98 19.01 36.04
C GLU A 108 26.62 18.03 35.06
N LYS A 109 27.74 17.37 35.43
CA LYS A 109 28.36 16.31 34.61
C LYS A 109 27.45 15.09 34.39
N THR A 110 26.55 14.83 35.33
CA THR A 110 25.57 13.73 35.24
C THR A 110 24.25 14.15 34.57
N GLY A 111 24.15 15.40 34.11
CA GLY A 111 22.95 15.95 33.48
C GLY A 111 21.85 16.38 34.46
N ILE A 112 22.14 16.41 35.76
CA ILE A 112 21.21 16.89 36.79
C ILE A 112 21.53 18.36 37.07
N SER A 113 20.66 19.26 36.63
CA SER A 113 20.76 20.66 37.02
C SER A 113 20.27 20.84 38.47
N LEU A 114 21.02 21.58 39.28
CA LEU A 114 20.57 22.01 40.62
C LEU A 114 19.62 23.21 40.57
N ASP A 115 19.43 23.82 39.39
CA ASP A 115 18.45 24.89 39.20
C ASP A 115 17.01 24.32 39.17
N ASP A 116 16.86 23.02 38.85
CA ASP A 116 15.62 22.25 39.01
C ASP A 116 15.85 21.11 40.02
N ILE A 117 15.42 21.34 41.26
CA ILE A 117 15.67 20.43 42.39
C ILE A 117 14.80 19.16 42.30
N GLU A 118 13.68 19.20 41.58
CA GLU A 118 12.69 18.13 41.62
C GLU A 118 13.18 16.78 41.04
N PRO A 119 13.89 16.73 39.89
CA PRO A 119 14.54 15.53 39.38
C PRO A 119 15.58 14.96 40.36
N PHE A 120 16.35 15.82 41.02
CA PHE A 120 17.33 15.40 42.01
C PHE A 120 16.66 14.75 43.22
N VAL A 121 15.60 15.37 43.76
CA VAL A 121 14.82 14.81 44.87
C VAL A 121 14.23 13.45 44.50
N LYS A 122 13.63 13.32 43.31
CA LYS A 122 13.08 12.04 42.83
C LYS A 122 14.15 10.96 42.69
N ALA A 123 15.34 11.30 42.20
CA ALA A 123 16.46 10.37 42.11
C ALA A 123 16.92 9.91 43.50
N VAL A 124 17.08 10.85 44.45
CA VAL A 124 17.48 10.54 45.83
C VAL A 124 16.42 9.73 46.55
N GLU A 125 15.13 10.05 46.38
CA GLU A 125 14.01 9.26 46.92
C GLU A 125 13.95 7.86 46.32
N GLY A 126 14.20 7.74 45.01
CA GLY A 126 14.31 6.46 44.32
C GLY A 126 15.40 5.59 44.96
N VAL A 127 16.61 6.12 45.09
CA VAL A 127 17.74 5.41 45.72
C VAL A 127 17.47 5.10 47.20
N LYS A 128 16.80 6.01 47.92
CA LYS A 128 16.38 5.81 49.32
C LYS A 128 15.45 4.61 49.49
N LYS A 129 14.51 4.39 48.56
CA LYS A 129 13.60 3.21 48.59
C LYS A 129 14.36 1.88 48.51
N PHE A 130 15.58 1.89 47.97
CA PHE A 130 16.47 0.74 47.91
C PHE A 130 17.53 0.73 49.02
N GLY A 131 17.38 1.57 50.05
CA GLY A 131 18.29 1.64 51.19
C GLY A 131 19.68 2.14 50.84
N TYR A 132 19.81 2.93 49.77
CA TYR A 132 21.10 3.39 49.23
C TYR A 132 22.06 2.24 48.86
N ASP A 133 21.54 1.03 48.65
CA ASP A 133 22.33 -0.12 48.22
C ASP A 133 22.56 -0.07 46.71
N VAL A 134 23.73 0.46 46.34
CA VAL A 134 24.18 0.58 44.95
C VAL A 134 24.24 -0.78 44.25
N LYS A 135 24.57 -1.87 44.96
CA LYS A 135 24.64 -3.22 44.36
C LYS A 135 23.25 -3.70 43.99
N ARG A 136 22.28 -3.56 44.89
CA ARG A 136 20.88 -3.92 44.61
C ARG A 136 20.31 -3.10 43.46
N LEU A 137 20.62 -1.80 43.41
CA LEU A 137 20.14 -0.92 42.34
C LEU A 137 20.74 -1.30 40.97
N ALA A 138 22.03 -1.64 40.94
CA ALA A 138 22.68 -2.16 39.74
C ALA A 138 22.05 -3.48 39.28
N THR A 139 21.82 -4.43 40.19
CA THR A 139 21.14 -5.70 39.84
C THR A 139 19.73 -5.47 39.30
N LEU A 140 18.96 -4.57 39.91
CA LEU A 140 17.61 -4.23 39.42
C LEU A 140 17.66 -3.64 38.01
N MET A 141 18.60 -2.72 37.74
CA MET A 141 18.78 -2.14 36.40
C MET A 141 19.20 -3.17 35.38
N SER A 142 20.12 -4.08 35.72
CA SER A 142 20.50 -5.19 34.83
C SER A 142 19.32 -6.12 34.54
N ASN A 143 18.53 -6.47 35.55
CA ASN A 143 17.33 -7.29 35.37
C ASN A 143 16.27 -6.59 34.51
N PHE A 144 16.09 -5.29 34.71
CA PHE A 144 15.18 -4.48 33.89
C PHE A 144 15.63 -4.45 32.42
N GLN A 145 16.92 -4.22 32.17
CA GLN A 145 17.47 -4.25 30.81
C GLN A 145 17.32 -5.62 30.16
N ALA A 146 17.60 -6.71 30.89
CA ALA A 146 17.40 -8.07 30.40
C ALA A 146 15.92 -8.36 30.07
N SER A 147 15.00 -7.95 30.96
CA SER A 147 13.56 -8.10 30.75
C SER A 147 13.06 -7.27 29.56
N SER A 148 13.54 -6.04 29.41
CA SER A 148 13.19 -5.16 28.29
C SER A 148 13.68 -5.74 26.95
N LYS A 149 14.88 -6.30 26.93
CA LYS A 149 15.40 -7.01 25.76
C LYS A 149 14.55 -8.23 25.42
N MET A 150 14.21 -9.05 26.41
CA MET A 150 13.35 -10.22 26.21
C MET A 150 11.96 -9.84 25.70
N GLN A 151 11.39 -8.75 26.19
CA GLN A 151 10.11 -8.24 25.71
C GLN A 151 10.19 -7.82 24.23
N ALA A 152 11.24 -7.11 23.83
CA ALA A 152 11.43 -6.72 22.43
C ALA A 152 11.58 -7.96 21.52
N GLU A 153 12.32 -8.98 21.94
CA GLU A 153 12.46 -10.25 21.21
C GLU A 153 11.12 -10.97 21.07
N LEU A 154 10.31 -10.99 22.14
CA LEU A 154 8.99 -11.61 22.14
C LEU A 154 8.02 -10.87 21.21
N GLU A 155 8.02 -9.53 21.21
CA GLU A 155 7.21 -8.73 20.28
C GLU A 155 7.54 -9.04 18.82
N VAL A 156 8.84 -9.14 18.49
CA VAL A 156 9.27 -9.55 17.14
C VAL A 156 8.74 -10.94 16.80
N SER A 157 8.86 -11.90 17.72
CA SER A 157 8.36 -13.25 17.52
C SER A 157 6.84 -13.28 17.31
N VAL A 158 6.07 -12.59 18.16
CA VAL A 158 4.61 -12.52 18.06
C VAL A 158 4.18 -11.91 16.72
N ASN A 159 4.80 -10.79 16.33
CA ASN A 159 4.50 -10.15 15.05
C ASN A 159 4.79 -11.07 13.87
N SER A 160 5.90 -11.82 13.91
CA SER A 160 6.25 -12.79 12.87
C SER A 160 5.21 -13.92 12.78
N GLN A 161 4.76 -14.44 13.92
CA GLN A 161 3.76 -15.50 13.98
C GLN A 161 2.40 -15.01 13.52
N MET A 162 2.01 -13.78 13.87
CA MET A 162 0.76 -13.18 13.43
C MET A 162 0.74 -12.96 11.91
N SER A 163 1.88 -12.55 11.33
CA SER A 163 2.03 -12.46 9.87
C SER A 163 1.91 -13.83 9.20
N ASN A 164 2.54 -14.87 9.77
CA ASN A 164 2.44 -16.22 9.23
C ASN A 164 1.02 -16.77 9.30
N LEU A 165 0.31 -16.52 10.42
CA LEU A 165 -1.08 -16.91 10.59
C LEU A 165 -1.95 -16.25 9.53
N LYS A 166 -1.78 -14.94 9.31
CA LYS A 166 -2.51 -14.22 8.27
C LYS A 166 -2.28 -14.83 6.89
N ASN A 167 -1.02 -15.06 6.51
CA ASN A 167 -0.67 -15.66 5.22
C ASN A 167 -1.30 -17.05 5.05
N LEU A 168 -1.34 -17.85 6.13
CA LEU A 168 -1.92 -19.18 6.09
C LEU A 168 -3.46 -19.11 5.95
N THR A 169 -4.11 -18.17 6.63
CA THR A 169 -5.53 -17.91 6.48
C THR A 169 -5.88 -17.49 5.05
N ASP A 170 -5.13 -16.54 4.49
CA ASP A 170 -5.34 -16.06 3.10
C ASP A 170 -5.20 -17.22 2.09
N GLU A 171 -4.25 -18.14 2.33
CA GLU A 171 -4.07 -19.33 1.49
C GLU A 171 -5.21 -20.34 1.65
N CYS A 172 -5.73 -20.54 2.88
CA CYS A 172 -6.91 -21.36 3.12
C CYS A 172 -8.12 -20.81 2.36
N ASP A 173 -8.38 -19.51 2.42
CA ASP A 173 -9.50 -18.86 1.72
C ASP A 173 -9.38 -19.02 0.19
N ARG A 174 -8.15 -18.92 -0.33
CA ARG A 174 -7.85 -19.14 -1.75
C ARG A 174 -8.14 -20.59 -2.15
N LEU A 175 -7.69 -21.55 -1.35
CA LEU A 175 -7.91 -22.98 -1.60
C LEU A 175 -9.39 -23.35 -1.51
N GLU A 176 -10.13 -22.80 -0.55
CA GLU A 176 -11.57 -23.03 -0.42
C GLU A 176 -12.34 -22.48 -1.63
N THR A 177 -11.96 -21.29 -2.11
CA THR A 177 -12.51 -20.73 -3.34
C THR A 177 -12.25 -21.63 -4.54
N LEU A 178 -11.02 -22.14 -4.67
CA LEU A 178 -10.65 -23.05 -5.76
C LEU A 178 -11.42 -24.37 -5.68
N LEU A 179 -11.57 -24.93 -4.48
CA LEU A 179 -12.34 -26.15 -4.23
C LEU A 179 -13.81 -25.95 -4.63
N ARG A 180 -14.41 -24.81 -4.27
CA ARG A 180 -15.77 -24.45 -4.70
C ARG A 180 -15.90 -24.39 -6.22
N ILE A 181 -14.94 -23.78 -6.92
CA ILE A 181 -14.94 -23.71 -8.39
C ILE A 181 -14.86 -25.11 -8.98
N HIS A 182 -13.94 -25.95 -8.50
CA HIS A 182 -13.80 -27.32 -8.98
C HIS A 182 -15.05 -28.16 -8.71
N ASN A 183 -15.67 -28.04 -7.54
CA ASN A 183 -16.92 -28.71 -7.24
C ASN A 183 -18.05 -28.30 -8.19
N LEU A 184 -18.16 -27.02 -8.52
CA LEU A 184 -19.14 -26.55 -9.50
C LEU A 184 -18.87 -27.13 -10.88
N SER A 185 -17.60 -27.12 -11.33
CA SER A 185 -17.22 -27.74 -12.61
C SER A 185 -17.53 -29.24 -12.62
N ILE A 186 -17.17 -29.97 -11.56
CA ILE A 186 -17.46 -31.41 -11.43
C ILE A 186 -18.97 -31.66 -11.46
N SER A 187 -19.77 -30.85 -10.76
CA SER A 187 -21.24 -30.95 -10.78
C SER A 187 -21.77 -30.80 -12.20
N LYS A 188 -21.29 -29.79 -12.94
CA LYS A 188 -21.71 -29.58 -14.33
C LYS A 188 -21.27 -30.70 -15.27
N TYR A 189 -20.07 -31.24 -15.08
CA TYR A 189 -19.62 -32.40 -15.85
C TYR A 189 -20.44 -33.64 -15.55
N ARG A 190 -20.80 -33.89 -14.28
CA ARG A 190 -21.69 -35.00 -13.92
C ARG A 190 -23.08 -34.83 -14.54
N GLU A 191 -23.66 -33.63 -14.47
CA GLU A 191 -24.94 -33.35 -15.13
C GLU A 191 -24.88 -33.66 -16.63
N LEU A 192 -23.80 -33.26 -17.33
CA LEU A 192 -23.61 -33.58 -18.74
C LEU A 192 -23.45 -35.09 -18.98
N GLU A 193 -22.67 -35.77 -18.15
CA GLU A 193 -22.45 -37.22 -18.24
C GLU A 193 -23.74 -38.00 -18.00
N ASP A 194 -24.55 -37.61 -17.02
CA ASP A 194 -25.87 -38.18 -16.72
C ASP A 194 -26.85 -37.98 -17.89
N MET A 195 -26.71 -36.89 -18.65
CA MET A 195 -27.44 -36.65 -19.90
C MET A 195 -26.91 -37.46 -21.10
N GLY A 196 -25.89 -38.29 -20.89
CA GLY A 196 -25.22 -39.08 -21.94
C GLY A 196 -24.16 -38.31 -22.73
N PHE A 197 -23.78 -37.11 -22.26
CA PHE A 197 -22.81 -36.22 -22.88
C PHE A 197 -21.48 -36.20 -22.11
N GLY A 198 -20.87 -37.38 -21.97
CA GLY A 198 -19.58 -37.56 -21.29
C GLY A 198 -18.38 -37.07 -22.11
N LEU A 199 -17.17 -37.29 -21.57
CA LEU A 199 -15.91 -36.89 -22.22
C LEU A 199 -15.76 -37.42 -23.67
N PRO A 200 -16.15 -38.66 -24.01
CA PRO A 200 -16.06 -39.12 -25.40
C PRO A 200 -16.92 -38.30 -26.37
N GLN A 201 -18.15 -37.97 -25.97
CA GLN A 201 -19.09 -37.18 -26.77
C GLN A 201 -18.61 -35.73 -26.92
N LEU A 202 -18.11 -35.14 -25.84
CA LEU A 202 -17.48 -33.82 -25.86
C LEU A 202 -16.26 -33.79 -26.79
N GLY A 203 -15.43 -34.85 -26.78
CA GLY A 203 -14.29 -34.99 -27.67
C GLY A 203 -14.69 -35.00 -29.14
N ILE A 204 -15.72 -35.77 -29.50
CA ILE A 204 -16.25 -35.81 -30.87
C ILE A 204 -16.72 -34.41 -31.31
N VAL A 205 -17.45 -33.70 -30.45
CA VAL A 205 -17.93 -32.35 -30.77
C VAL A 205 -16.78 -31.37 -30.92
N GLN A 206 -15.79 -31.42 -30.03
CA GLN A 206 -14.59 -30.58 -30.10
C GLN A 206 -13.81 -30.84 -31.39
N ASP A 207 -13.57 -32.09 -31.74
CA ASP A 207 -12.84 -32.48 -32.95
C ASP A 207 -13.57 -32.03 -34.22
N THR A 208 -14.90 -32.19 -34.23
CA THR A 208 -15.76 -31.73 -35.34
C THR A 208 -15.69 -30.22 -35.50
N ILE A 209 -15.78 -29.45 -34.39
CA ILE A 209 -15.66 -27.98 -34.43
C ILE A 209 -14.29 -27.57 -34.93
N HIS A 210 -13.21 -28.21 -34.47
CA HIS A 210 -11.85 -27.93 -34.92
C HIS A 210 -11.61 -28.30 -36.39
N GLU A 211 -12.23 -29.36 -36.89
CA GLU A 211 -12.16 -29.73 -38.30
C GLU A 211 -12.89 -28.71 -39.18
N VAL A 212 -14.09 -28.29 -38.78
CA VAL A 212 -14.86 -27.24 -39.45
C VAL A 212 -14.10 -25.91 -39.41
N ALA A 213 -13.48 -25.56 -38.27
CA ALA A 213 -12.67 -24.35 -38.13
C ALA A 213 -11.52 -24.33 -39.15
N ARG A 214 -10.79 -25.45 -39.28
CA ARG A 214 -9.70 -25.62 -40.24
C ARG A 214 -10.20 -25.54 -41.68
N ALA A 215 -11.28 -26.24 -42.01
CA ALA A 215 -11.86 -26.23 -43.35
C ALA A 215 -12.34 -24.84 -43.80
N ASN A 216 -12.80 -24.01 -42.85
CA ASN A 216 -13.28 -22.66 -43.11
C ASN A 216 -12.25 -21.56 -42.83
N ASN A 217 -11.02 -21.94 -42.47
CA ASN A 217 -9.92 -21.03 -42.16
C ASN A 217 -10.26 -19.96 -41.09
N ILE A 218 -10.95 -20.39 -40.03
CA ILE A 218 -11.31 -19.56 -38.86
C ILE A 218 -10.64 -20.09 -37.59
N SER A 219 -10.48 -19.25 -36.56
CA SER A 219 -9.88 -19.68 -35.29
C SER A 219 -10.81 -20.60 -34.50
N ASN A 220 -10.23 -21.52 -33.71
CA ASN A 220 -11.00 -22.45 -32.88
C ASN A 220 -11.95 -21.74 -31.91
N TYR A 221 -11.53 -20.60 -31.35
CA TYR A 221 -12.38 -19.79 -30.47
C TYR A 221 -13.63 -19.27 -31.20
N LEU A 222 -13.44 -18.66 -32.39
CA LEU A 222 -14.55 -18.15 -33.19
C LEU A 222 -15.45 -19.28 -33.72
N ALA A 223 -14.89 -20.45 -33.99
CA ALA A 223 -15.65 -21.62 -34.40
C ALA A 223 -16.56 -22.16 -33.28
N ILE A 224 -16.07 -22.20 -32.03
CA ILE A 224 -16.87 -22.57 -30.85
C ILE A 224 -18.00 -21.56 -30.63
N GLU A 225 -17.69 -20.27 -30.68
CA GLU A 225 -18.69 -19.20 -30.53
C GLU A 225 -19.77 -19.29 -31.61
N LYS A 226 -19.36 -19.44 -32.88
CA LYS A 226 -20.29 -19.60 -33.99
C LYS A 226 -21.13 -20.86 -33.86
N PHE A 227 -20.54 -22.00 -33.48
CA PHE A 227 -21.28 -23.25 -33.27
C PHE A 227 -22.36 -23.11 -32.19
N LEU A 228 -22.06 -22.47 -31.07
CA LEU A 228 -23.02 -22.25 -30.00
C LEU A 228 -24.14 -21.28 -30.44
N ASN A 229 -23.80 -20.21 -31.15
CA ASN A 229 -24.78 -19.28 -31.72
C ASN A 229 -25.67 -19.99 -32.76
N ASP A 230 -25.09 -20.81 -33.63
CA ASP A 230 -25.84 -21.59 -34.60
C ASP A 230 -26.83 -22.56 -33.92
N ILE A 231 -26.46 -23.17 -32.78
CA ILE A 231 -27.40 -23.97 -31.98
C ILE A 231 -28.52 -23.09 -31.43
N LEU A 232 -28.21 -21.97 -30.79
CA LEU A 232 -29.21 -21.09 -30.18
C LEU A 232 -30.19 -20.52 -31.22
N GLU A 233 -29.69 -20.11 -32.39
CA GLU A 233 -30.49 -19.51 -33.45
C GLU A 233 -31.30 -20.53 -34.24
N ASN A 234 -30.77 -21.75 -34.47
CA ASN A 234 -31.38 -22.71 -35.38
C ASN A 234 -32.08 -23.89 -34.71
N TYR A 235 -31.92 -24.11 -33.40
CA TYR A 235 -32.54 -25.25 -32.71
C TYR A 235 -34.04 -25.02 -32.42
N GLU A 236 -34.42 -23.83 -31.93
CA GLU A 236 -35.83 -23.47 -31.69
C GLU A 236 -36.71 -23.54 -32.96
N PRO A 237 -36.30 -22.97 -34.12
CA PRO A 237 -37.05 -23.07 -35.37
C PRO A 237 -37.21 -24.50 -35.90
N LYS A 238 -36.23 -25.39 -35.65
CA LYS A 238 -36.29 -26.81 -36.07
C LYS A 238 -37.41 -27.60 -35.38
N SER A 239 -37.71 -27.30 -34.11
CA SER A 239 -38.90 -27.87 -33.45
C SER A 239 -40.22 -27.46 -34.13
N GLY A 240 -40.24 -26.27 -34.75
CA GLY A 240 -41.36 -25.78 -35.54
C GLY A 240 -41.50 -26.52 -36.88
N TYR A 241 -40.39 -26.86 -37.52
CA TYR A 241 -40.39 -27.64 -38.76
C TYR A 241 -40.88 -29.08 -38.54
N GLU A 242 -40.49 -29.74 -37.44
CA GLU A 242 -41.01 -31.07 -37.11
C GLU A 242 -42.52 -31.07 -36.86
N ARG A 243 -43.03 -30.06 -36.15
CA ARG A 243 -44.48 -29.85 -35.98
C ARG A 243 -45.20 -29.65 -37.32
N LYS A 244 -44.61 -28.87 -38.23
CA LYS A 244 -45.16 -28.65 -39.58
C LYS A 244 -45.14 -29.92 -40.44
N ILE A 245 -44.07 -30.70 -40.36
CA ILE A 245 -43.97 -32.01 -41.04
C ILE A 245 -45.03 -32.98 -40.50
N HIS A 246 -45.22 -33.03 -39.19
CA HIS A 246 -46.24 -33.88 -38.58
C HIS A 246 -47.66 -33.46 -39.00
N ALA A 247 -47.94 -32.14 -39.01
CA ALA A 247 -49.22 -31.61 -39.47
C ALA A 247 -49.51 -31.96 -40.94
N LEU A 248 -48.52 -31.79 -41.82
CA LEU A 248 -48.65 -32.13 -43.24
C LEU A 248 -48.84 -33.63 -43.46
N ARG A 249 -48.12 -34.50 -42.72
CA ARG A 249 -48.33 -35.95 -42.78
C ARG A 249 -49.74 -36.34 -42.35
N SER A 250 -50.25 -35.74 -41.27
CA SER A 250 -51.62 -35.96 -40.80
C SER A 250 -52.65 -35.51 -41.85
N GLU A 251 -52.43 -34.37 -42.51
CA GLU A 251 -53.30 -33.89 -43.58
C GLU A 251 -53.29 -34.83 -44.81
N ILE A 252 -52.12 -35.37 -45.18
CA ILE A 252 -52.00 -36.36 -46.27
C ILE A 252 -52.80 -37.62 -45.94
N GLU A 253 -52.66 -38.18 -44.74
CA GLU A 253 -53.39 -39.39 -44.35
C GLU A 253 -54.90 -39.15 -44.31
N LYS A 254 -55.33 -37.97 -43.84
CA LYS A 254 -56.74 -37.59 -43.90
C LYS A 254 -57.26 -37.54 -45.34
N LYS A 255 -56.55 -36.86 -46.24
CA LYS A 255 -56.96 -36.77 -47.66
C LYS A 255 -56.94 -38.14 -48.35
N LYS A 256 -56.03 -39.02 -47.97
CA LYS A 256 -55.98 -40.39 -48.49
C LYS A 256 -57.19 -41.20 -48.03
N SER A 257 -57.59 -41.07 -46.77
CA SER A 257 -58.82 -41.68 -46.25
C SER A 257 -60.05 -41.14 -46.97
N ASP A 258 -60.15 -39.82 -47.15
CA ASP A 258 -61.26 -39.18 -47.88
C ASP A 258 -61.33 -39.68 -49.34
N LEU A 259 -60.17 -39.85 -49.99
CA LEU A 259 -60.07 -40.40 -51.34
C LEU A 259 -60.59 -41.84 -51.39
N ILE A 260 -60.22 -42.71 -50.44
CA ILE A 260 -60.73 -44.08 -50.36
C ILE A 260 -62.26 -44.10 -50.23
N VAL A 261 -62.82 -43.25 -49.37
CA VAL A 261 -64.28 -43.13 -49.19
C VAL A 261 -64.95 -42.68 -50.50
N LEU A 262 -64.39 -41.67 -51.17
CA LEU A 262 -64.90 -41.17 -52.45
C LEU A 262 -64.82 -42.22 -53.55
N THR A 263 -63.71 -42.95 -53.66
CA THR A 263 -63.54 -44.04 -54.64
C THR A 263 -64.55 -45.15 -54.39
N THR A 264 -64.72 -45.58 -53.13
CA THR A 264 -65.70 -46.62 -52.79
C THR A 264 -67.12 -46.18 -53.13
N ALA A 265 -67.48 -44.92 -52.84
CA ALA A 265 -68.79 -44.37 -53.20
C ALA A 265 -68.97 -44.23 -54.71
N LEU A 266 -67.91 -43.97 -55.46
CA LEU A 266 -67.94 -43.91 -56.92
C LEU A 266 -68.12 -45.31 -57.52
N ASP A 267 -67.42 -46.31 -56.99
CA ASP A 267 -67.55 -47.70 -57.42
C ASP A 267 -68.97 -48.20 -57.16
N SER A 268 -69.55 -47.95 -55.97
CA SER A 268 -70.94 -48.29 -55.69
C SER A 268 -71.92 -47.58 -56.64
N LYS A 269 -71.66 -46.31 -56.99
CA LYS A 269 -72.49 -45.58 -57.96
C LYS A 269 -72.35 -46.16 -59.38
N LYS A 270 -71.16 -46.63 -59.77
CA LYS A 270 -70.92 -47.28 -61.05
C LYS A 270 -71.66 -48.61 -61.14
N GLU A 271 -71.64 -49.40 -60.09
CA GLU A 271 -72.41 -50.65 -59.99
C GLU A 271 -73.91 -50.37 -60.10
N VAL A 272 -74.43 -49.39 -59.34
CA VAL A 272 -75.84 -48.96 -59.44
C VAL A 272 -76.17 -48.51 -60.86
N ALA A 273 -75.31 -47.72 -61.51
CA ALA A 273 -75.52 -47.27 -62.89
C ALA A 273 -75.52 -48.44 -63.89
N GLN A 274 -74.65 -49.44 -63.70
CA GLN A 274 -74.64 -50.66 -64.51
C GLN A 274 -75.95 -51.45 -64.35
N VAL A 275 -76.41 -51.67 -63.12
CA VAL A 275 -77.67 -52.37 -62.83
C VAL A 275 -78.87 -51.61 -63.40
N LEU A 276 -78.90 -50.28 -63.23
CA LEU A 276 -79.93 -49.43 -63.85
C LEU A 276 -79.91 -49.53 -65.37
N GLY A 277 -78.73 -49.50 -66.00
CA GLY A 277 -78.58 -49.69 -67.44
C GLY A 277 -79.09 -51.04 -67.92
N GLN A 278 -78.86 -52.11 -67.16
CA GLN A 278 -79.40 -53.44 -67.44
C GLN A 278 -80.93 -53.47 -67.31
N LEU A 279 -81.50 -52.89 -66.25
CA LEU A 279 -82.96 -52.83 -66.04
C LEU A 279 -83.67 -52.04 -67.16
N VAL A 280 -83.09 -50.92 -67.58
CA VAL A 280 -83.58 -50.14 -68.73
C VAL A 280 -83.47 -50.95 -70.02
N SER A 281 -82.39 -51.71 -70.23
CA SER A 281 -82.23 -52.55 -71.42
C SER A 281 -83.24 -53.72 -71.51
N ILE A 282 -83.79 -54.15 -70.37
CA ILE A 282 -84.87 -55.15 -70.28
C ILE A 282 -86.26 -54.51 -70.54
N GLY A 283 -86.32 -53.19 -70.70
CA GLY A 283 -87.53 -52.45 -71.10
C GLY A 283 -88.34 -51.89 -69.93
N LEU A 284 -87.80 -51.86 -68.71
CA LEU A 284 -88.45 -51.18 -67.59
C LEU A 284 -88.36 -49.65 -67.76
N GLN A 285 -89.49 -48.97 -67.58
CA GLN A 285 -89.52 -47.50 -67.54
C GLN A 285 -89.11 -46.99 -66.16
N ASP A 286 -88.51 -45.79 -66.10
CA ASP A 286 -87.95 -45.18 -64.88
C ASP A 286 -88.91 -45.25 -63.67
N LYS A 287 -90.21 -45.05 -63.89
CA LYS A 287 -91.24 -45.10 -62.83
C LYS A 287 -91.36 -46.49 -62.20
N GLN A 288 -91.22 -47.55 -62.99
CA GLN A 288 -91.31 -48.94 -62.52
C GLN A 288 -90.05 -49.37 -61.76
N ILE A 289 -88.88 -48.85 -62.13
CA ILE A 289 -87.62 -49.09 -61.43
C ILE A 289 -87.65 -48.43 -60.05
N ILE A 290 -88.18 -47.20 -59.96
CA ILE A 290 -88.34 -46.46 -58.70
C ILE A 290 -89.34 -47.17 -57.77
N ASP A 291 -90.50 -47.61 -58.28
CA ASP A 291 -91.51 -48.33 -57.49
C ASP A 291 -90.95 -49.66 -56.93
N LEU A 292 -90.11 -50.37 -57.70
CA LEU A 292 -89.44 -51.60 -57.25
C LEU A 292 -88.43 -51.32 -56.14
N ALA A 293 -87.62 -50.26 -56.27
CA ALA A 293 -86.64 -49.86 -55.26
C ALA A 293 -87.31 -49.45 -53.92
N LEU A 294 -88.43 -48.72 -54.00
CA LEU A 294 -89.23 -48.32 -52.85
C LEU A 294 -89.92 -49.52 -52.17
N SER A 295 -90.38 -50.50 -52.96
CA SER A 295 -90.98 -51.74 -52.44
C SER A 295 -89.98 -52.61 -51.69
N LEU A 296 -88.70 -52.62 -52.10
CA LEU A 296 -87.63 -53.34 -51.44
C LEU A 296 -87.16 -52.68 -50.12
N HIS A 297 -87.29 -51.35 -49.99
CA HIS A 297 -86.94 -50.63 -48.77
C HIS A 297 -88.02 -50.67 -47.67
N SER A 298 -89.24 -51.12 -47.96
CA SER A 298 -90.39 -51.05 -47.05
C SER A 298 -90.66 -52.32 -46.21
N LYS A 299 -89.65 -53.15 -45.91
CA LYS A 299 -89.80 -54.28 -44.95
C LYS A 299 -88.85 -54.17 -43.75
N PRO A 300 -89.35 -54.13 -42.49
CA PRO A 300 -88.52 -54.18 -41.28
C PRO A 300 -88.44 -55.59 -40.62
N ASN A 301 -87.26 -55.88 -40.01
CA ASN A 301 -86.97 -56.83 -38.90
C ASN A 301 -87.15 -58.38 -39.14
N HIS A 302 -86.42 -59.33 -38.52
CA HIS A 302 -85.79 -59.41 -37.18
C HIS A 302 -84.88 -60.68 -36.98
N LYS A 303 -83.91 -60.56 -36.04
CA LYS A 303 -83.33 -61.54 -35.06
C LYS A 303 -82.09 -62.43 -35.40
N GLN A 304 -81.02 -62.24 -34.61
CA GLN A 304 -80.49 -63.25 -33.67
C GLN A 304 -79.59 -62.63 -32.56
N GLU A 305 -79.87 -62.96 -31.30
CA GLU A 305 -78.95 -62.94 -30.13
C GLU A 305 -77.87 -64.04 -30.34
N HIS A 306 -76.68 -64.13 -29.73
CA HIS A 306 -76.26 -63.92 -28.34
C HIS A 306 -74.73 -64.22 -28.18
N VAL A 307 -74.09 -63.70 -27.10
CA VAL A 307 -72.90 -64.18 -26.33
C VAL A 307 -71.47 -63.64 -26.62
N GLY A 308 -70.90 -63.02 -25.56
CA GLY A 308 -69.48 -63.05 -25.16
C GLY A 308 -68.69 -61.78 -25.52
N SER A 309 -67.96 -61.08 -24.65
CA SER A 309 -67.50 -61.29 -23.27
C SER A 309 -66.85 -59.99 -22.78
N SER A 310 -67.01 -59.67 -21.50
CA SER A 310 -66.01 -59.13 -20.53
C SER A 310 -64.96 -58.11 -21.04
N THR A 311 -64.65 -56.99 -20.38
CA THR A 311 -64.38 -56.84 -18.95
C THR A 311 -64.21 -55.35 -18.61
N THR A 312 -64.50 -55.06 -17.36
CA THR A 312 -64.36 -53.87 -16.53
C THR A 312 -62.92 -53.36 -16.28
N HIS A 313 -62.89 -52.15 -15.71
CA HIS A 313 -61.83 -51.45 -14.95
C HIS A 313 -60.96 -50.47 -15.73
N GLY A 314 -60.70 -49.25 -15.26
CA GLY A 314 -61.06 -48.61 -14.00
C GLY A 314 -60.28 -47.30 -13.89
N SER A 315 -60.97 -46.23 -13.52
CA SER A 315 -60.32 -44.97 -13.15
C SER A 315 -59.70 -45.07 -11.75
N LEU A 316 -58.72 -44.18 -11.52
CA LEU A 316 -58.34 -43.57 -10.24
C LEU A 316 -57.40 -44.35 -9.29
N ASN A 317 -56.21 -43.77 -9.13
CA ASN A 317 -55.76 -43.03 -7.94
C ASN A 317 -54.53 -43.55 -7.18
N ARG A 318 -53.78 -42.56 -6.66
CA ARG A 318 -52.91 -42.55 -5.45
C ARG A 318 -51.51 -43.18 -5.59
N LEU A 319 -50.47 -42.80 -4.86
CA LEU A 319 -50.02 -41.66 -4.02
C LEU A 319 -48.73 -42.22 -3.37
N ALA A 320 -47.67 -41.41 -3.26
CA ALA A 320 -46.62 -41.43 -2.22
C ALA A 320 -45.62 -42.60 -2.08
N GLU A 321 -44.41 -42.19 -1.65
CA GLU A 321 -43.28 -42.91 -1.00
C GLU A 321 -42.43 -43.77 -1.95
N ASP A 322 -41.12 -43.55 -2.15
CA ASP A 322 -40.05 -42.85 -1.40
C ASP A 322 -39.21 -41.91 -2.29
#